data_AF-A0A7C1EJ11-F1
#
_entry.id   AF-A0A7C1EJ11-F1
#
_cell.length_a   1.000
_cell.length_b   1.000
_cell.length_c   1.000
_cell.angle_alpha   90.00
_cell.angle_beta   90.00
_cell.angle_gamma   90.00
#
_symmetry.space_group_name_H-M   'P 1'
#
loop_
_entity.id
_entity.type
_entity.pdbx_description
1 polymer ?
#
loop_
_entity_poly.entity_id
_entity_poly.type
_entity_poly.pdbx_seq_one_letter_code
_entity_poly.pdbx_strand_id
1 'polypeptide(L)'
;AAVGTALVVCLYSVILFERDSGSARDYKGLATSVAANVRPGDLIASGTISGPIPDSYGSLLELAWNGTRPIAFPNGETRTFLEDGDTVTFRAWGQGDSYRVGFGEAVGTVLAPVQ
;
A
#
# COMPACT_ATOMS: atom_id res chain seq x y z
N ALA A 1 -10.58 3.79 -20.67
CA ALA A 1 -9.23 3.57 -20.12
C ALA A 1 -9.00 4.38 -18.82
N ALA A 2 -9.97 4.36 -17.90
CA ALA A 2 -9.96 5.18 -16.67
C ALA A 2 -10.00 4.31 -15.39
N VAL A 3 -9.48 3.07 -15.49
CA VAL A 3 -9.24 2.18 -14.36
C VAL A 3 -7.76 2.34 -14.03
N GLY A 4 -7.39 3.16 -13.05
CA GLY A 4 -5.97 3.16 -12.64
C GLY A 4 -5.45 4.30 -11.79
N THR A 5 -6.13 5.43 -11.64
CA THR A 5 -5.48 6.60 -11.01
C THR A 5 -5.69 6.69 -9.50
N ALA A 6 -6.73 6.07 -8.95
CA ALA A 6 -7.04 6.18 -7.51
C ALA A 6 -6.15 5.31 -6.60
N LEU A 7 -5.49 4.28 -7.14
CA LEU A 7 -4.56 3.45 -6.35
C LEU A 7 -3.08 3.84 -6.50
N VAL A 8 -2.80 4.87 -7.32
CA VAL A 8 -1.43 5.42 -7.50
C VAL A 8 -0.97 6.17 -6.25
N VAL A 9 -1.90 6.53 -5.36
CA VAL A 9 -1.60 7.46 -4.27
C VAL A 9 -0.91 6.78 -3.08
N CYS A 10 -1.13 5.47 -2.88
CA CYS A 10 -0.37 4.66 -1.92
C CYS A 10 1.10 4.43 -2.38
N LEU A 11 1.40 4.70 -3.65
CA LEU A 11 2.66 4.33 -4.28
C LEU A 11 3.67 5.48 -4.38
N TYR A 12 3.24 6.73 -4.16
CA TYR A 12 4.17 7.87 -4.02
C TYR A 12 5.07 7.72 -2.78
N SER A 13 4.66 6.93 -1.79
CA SER A 13 5.38 6.76 -0.53
C SER A 13 6.41 5.62 -0.53
N VAL A 14 6.43 4.75 -1.55
CA VAL A 14 7.45 3.68 -1.62
C VAL A 14 8.84 4.24 -2.02
N ILE A 15 8.90 5.49 -2.49
CA ILE A 15 10.14 6.24 -2.77
C ILE A 15 10.27 7.44 -1.84
N LEU A 16 10.18 7.18 -0.54
CA LEU A 16 10.84 8.01 0.46
C LEU A 16 11.47 7.08 1.52
N PHE A 17 12.39 6.23 1.07
CA PHE A 17 13.36 5.58 1.98
C PHE A 17 14.27 6.60 2.71
N GLU A 18 14.10 7.90 2.44
CA GLU A 18 14.73 9.01 3.17
C GLU A 18 13.83 9.64 4.25
N ARG A 19 12.56 9.23 4.39
CA ARG A 19 11.65 9.84 5.37
C ARG A 19 10.77 8.89 6.18
N ASP A 20 10.88 7.58 5.98
CA ASP A 20 10.42 6.67 7.01
C ASP A 20 11.48 6.62 8.12
N SER A 21 11.07 6.77 9.38
CA SER A 21 12.01 6.86 10.52
C SER A 21 12.69 5.53 10.86
N GLY A 22 12.33 4.45 10.16
CA GLY A 22 12.91 3.11 10.33
C GLY A 22 13.66 2.63 9.09
N SER A 23 14.91 2.23 9.29
CA SER A 23 15.69 1.46 8.31
C SER A 23 15.19 0.01 8.24
N ALA A 24 15.43 -0.70 7.13
CA ALA A 24 15.24 -2.16 7.07
C ALA A 24 15.99 -2.91 8.20
N ARG A 25 17.06 -2.31 8.73
CA ARG A 25 17.77 -2.80 9.92
C ARG A 25 16.93 -2.73 11.19
N ASP A 26 16.07 -1.72 11.31
CA ASP A 26 15.23 -1.48 12.49
C ASP A 26 14.04 -2.46 12.52
N TYR A 27 13.43 -2.76 11.35
CA TYR A 27 12.41 -3.81 11.25
C TYR A 27 12.97 -5.19 11.59
N LYS A 28 14.18 -5.52 11.11
CA LYS A 28 14.89 -6.74 11.52
C LYS A 28 15.24 -6.71 13.01
N GLY A 29 15.65 -5.55 13.53
CA GLY A 29 15.89 -5.33 14.95
C GLY A 29 14.66 -5.63 15.80
N LEU A 30 13.48 -5.15 15.40
CA LEU A 30 12.22 -5.45 16.06
C LEU A 30 11.84 -6.93 15.96
N ALA A 31 11.97 -7.54 14.78
CA ALA A 31 11.66 -8.96 14.61
C ALA A 31 12.57 -9.88 15.46
N THR A 32 13.82 -9.47 15.71
CA THR A 32 14.78 -10.26 16.49
C THR A 32 14.83 -9.89 17.98
N SER A 33 14.41 -8.68 18.38
CA SER A 33 14.44 -8.22 19.77
C SER A 33 13.45 -8.96 20.66
N VAL A 34 12.40 -9.55 20.09
CA VAL A 34 11.42 -10.41 20.76
C VAL A 34 11.80 -11.91 20.63
N ALA A 35 13.08 -12.25 20.68
CA ALA A 35 13.59 -13.64 20.65
C ALA A 35 13.04 -14.55 19.52
N ALA A 36 12.51 -13.96 18.44
CA ALA A 36 11.99 -14.71 17.31
C ALA A 36 13.15 -15.08 16.37
N ASN A 37 13.27 -16.38 16.12
CA ASN A 37 14.31 -16.94 15.25
C ASN A 37 13.88 -16.78 13.78
N VAL A 38 14.36 -15.71 13.13
CA VAL A 38 14.09 -15.44 11.71
C VAL A 38 14.83 -16.44 10.84
N ARG A 39 14.13 -17.08 9.92
CA ARG A 39 14.64 -18.12 9.01
C ARG A 39 14.67 -17.62 7.57
N PRO A 40 15.54 -18.20 6.71
CA PRO A 40 15.46 -17.95 5.28
C PRO A 40 14.07 -18.29 4.74
N GLY A 41 13.46 -17.33 4.03
CA GLY A 41 12.09 -17.44 3.51
C GLY A 41 11.04 -16.75 4.37
N ASP A 42 11.37 -16.29 5.58
CA ASP A 42 10.43 -15.49 6.38
C ASP A 42 10.17 -14.13 5.71
N LEU A 43 8.90 -13.71 5.74
CA LEU A 43 8.45 -12.44 5.21
C LEU A 43 8.14 -11.49 6.37
N ILE A 44 8.79 -10.33 6.38
CA ILE A 44 8.56 -9.27 7.37
C ILE A 44 7.95 -8.09 6.62
N ALA A 45 6.77 -7.65 7.06
CA ALA A 45 6.06 -6.52 6.49
C ALA A 45 6.39 -5.21 7.24
N SER A 46 6.34 -4.08 6.54
CA SER A 46 6.51 -2.73 7.11
C SER A 46 5.34 -2.29 7.99
N GLY A 47 4.16 -2.88 7.79
CA GLY A 47 2.89 -2.28 8.16
C GLY A 47 2.37 -1.33 7.07
N THR A 48 1.19 -0.75 7.30
CA THR A 48 0.58 0.23 6.38
C THR A 48 1.48 1.46 6.24
N ILE A 49 1.82 1.83 5.01
CA ILE A 49 2.64 3.00 4.72
C ILE A 49 1.71 4.17 4.41
N SER A 50 1.65 5.15 5.33
CA SER A 50 0.83 6.36 5.19
C SER A 50 1.70 7.60 5.24
N GLY A 51 1.58 8.46 4.24
CA GLY A 51 2.25 9.74 4.19
C GLY A 51 1.48 10.86 4.91
N PRO A 52 2.07 12.06 5.00
CA PRO A 52 1.53 13.16 5.80
C PRO A 52 0.35 13.90 5.14
N ILE A 53 0.06 13.64 3.86
CA ILE A 53 -1.00 14.31 3.11
C ILE A 53 -2.15 13.32 2.84
N PRO A 54 -3.42 13.79 2.75
CA PRO A 54 -4.57 12.90 2.62
C PRO A 54 -4.48 11.91 1.46
N ASP A 55 -3.93 12.38 0.36
CA ASP A 55 -3.71 11.59 -0.84
C ASP A 55 -2.75 10.42 -0.57
N SER A 56 -1.72 10.58 0.27
CA SER A 56 -0.72 9.54 0.51
C SER A 56 -1.07 8.55 1.64
N TYR A 57 -2.32 8.49 2.08
CA TYR A 57 -2.76 7.52 3.09
C TYR A 57 -2.77 6.08 2.54
N GLY A 58 -2.36 5.13 3.38
CA GLY A 58 -2.07 3.76 2.98
C GLY A 58 -3.27 2.80 2.99
N SER A 59 -4.44 3.23 3.46
CA SER A 59 -5.64 2.39 3.55
C SER A 59 -6.93 3.15 3.24
N LEU A 60 -7.96 2.41 2.80
CA LEU A 60 -9.31 2.97 2.64
C LEU A 60 -9.90 3.45 3.97
N LEU A 61 -9.51 2.84 5.09
CA LEU A 61 -9.91 3.31 6.41
C LEU A 61 -9.48 4.75 6.67
N GLU A 62 -8.23 5.06 6.31
CA GLU A 62 -7.66 6.40 6.46
C GLU A 62 -8.19 7.36 5.39
N LEU A 63 -8.19 6.94 4.11
CA LEU A 63 -8.67 7.73 2.98
C LEU A 63 -10.14 8.11 3.14
N ALA A 64 -10.99 7.15 3.54
CA ALA A 64 -12.42 7.37 3.71
C ALA A 64 -12.81 7.87 5.10
N TRP A 65 -11.83 8.11 5.99
CA TRP A 65 -12.01 8.52 7.37
C TRP A 65 -13.08 7.68 8.10
N ASN A 66 -12.83 6.37 8.16
CA ASN A 66 -13.75 5.38 8.71
C ASN A 66 -15.15 5.44 8.06
N GLY A 67 -15.19 5.65 6.74
CA GLY A 67 -16.41 5.70 5.94
C GLY A 67 -17.19 7.02 5.99
N THR A 68 -16.72 8.02 6.74
CA THR A 68 -17.39 9.34 6.81
C THR A 68 -17.09 10.24 5.62
N ARG A 69 -16.07 9.91 4.81
CA ARG A 69 -15.65 10.67 3.62
C ARG A 69 -15.49 9.74 2.42
N PRO A 70 -16.55 9.48 1.63
CA PRO A 70 -16.45 8.60 0.47
C PRO A 70 -15.42 9.09 -0.55
N ILE A 71 -14.64 8.15 -1.10
CA ILE A 71 -13.66 8.40 -2.16
C ILE A 71 -14.40 8.37 -3.49
N ALA A 72 -14.24 9.40 -4.32
CA ALA A 72 -14.85 9.48 -5.64
C ALA A 72 -13.91 8.97 -6.73
N PHE A 73 -14.43 8.13 -7.63
CA PHE A 73 -13.71 7.62 -8.79
C PHE A 73 -14.09 8.40 -10.06
N PRO A 74 -13.20 8.42 -11.08
CA PRO A 74 -13.47 9.14 -12.34
C PRO A 74 -14.70 8.67 -13.12
N ASN A 75 -15.17 7.44 -12.87
CA ASN A 75 -16.39 6.87 -13.46
C ASN A 75 -17.67 7.30 -12.71
N GLY A 76 -17.57 8.14 -11.68
CA GLY A 76 -18.70 8.61 -10.87
C GLY A 76 -19.08 7.67 -9.73
N GLU A 77 -18.41 6.53 -9.59
CA GLU A 77 -18.59 5.63 -8.44
C GLU A 77 -17.94 6.22 -7.19
N THR A 78 -18.44 5.81 -6.02
CA THR A 78 -17.82 6.12 -4.74
C THR A 78 -17.53 4.85 -3.95
N ARG A 79 -16.49 4.89 -3.12
CA ARG A 79 -16.19 3.81 -2.16
C ARG A 79 -15.80 4.37 -0.81
N THR A 80 -16.15 3.64 0.23
CA THR A 80 -15.63 3.82 1.59
C THR A 80 -14.76 2.64 2.00
N PHE A 81 -15.15 1.43 1.57
CA PHE A 81 -14.41 0.18 1.70
C PHE A 81 -14.46 -0.59 0.37
N LEU A 82 -13.73 -1.71 0.30
CA LEU A 82 -13.79 -2.59 -0.87
C LEU A 82 -15.14 -3.31 -0.93
N GLU A 83 -15.65 -3.42 -2.14
CA GLU A 83 -16.86 -4.18 -2.49
C GLU A 83 -16.51 -5.42 -3.30
N ASP A 84 -17.43 -6.38 -3.38
CA ASP A 84 -17.24 -7.59 -4.17
C ASP A 84 -17.00 -7.26 -5.65
N GLY A 85 -15.96 -7.84 -6.24
CA GLY A 85 -15.51 -7.55 -7.59
C GLY A 85 -14.45 -6.44 -7.69
N ASP A 86 -14.22 -5.66 -6.63
CA ASP A 86 -13.17 -4.65 -6.63
C ASP A 86 -11.79 -5.31 -6.77
N THR A 87 -10.95 -4.73 -7.63
CA THR A 87 -9.57 -5.19 -7.86
C THR A 87 -8.58 -4.13 -7.39
N VAL A 88 -7.67 -4.54 -6.50
CA VAL A 88 -6.60 -3.71 -5.96
C VAL A 88 -5.28 -4.10 -6.62
N THR A 89 -4.52 -3.11 -7.10
CA THR A 89 -3.22 -3.29 -7.77
C THR A 89 -2.13 -2.42 -7.15
N PHE A 90 -1.20 -3.03 -6.42
CA PHE A 90 -0.03 -2.33 -5.90
C PHE A 90 1.13 -2.35 -6.92
N ARG A 91 1.81 -1.22 -7.10
CA ARG A 91 2.97 -1.07 -8.00
C ARG A 91 4.05 -0.20 -7.36
N ALA A 92 5.23 -0.75 -7.12
CA ALA A 92 6.34 0.03 -6.58
C ALA A 92 7.52 0.07 -7.55
N TRP A 93 8.31 1.13 -7.48
CA TRP A 93 9.62 1.20 -8.13
C TRP A 93 10.55 2.10 -7.36
N GLY A 94 11.87 1.91 -7.51
CA GLY A 94 12.88 2.91 -7.17
C GLY A 94 13.21 3.74 -8.42
N GLN A 95 13.29 5.06 -8.28
CA GLN A 95 13.62 5.97 -9.37
C GLN A 95 15.06 6.48 -9.19
N GLY A 96 15.94 6.14 -10.14
CA GLY A 96 17.25 6.77 -10.29
C GLY A 96 17.22 7.86 -11.36
N ASP A 97 18.35 8.54 -11.58
CA ASP A 97 18.44 9.68 -12.50
C ASP A 97 18.04 9.34 -13.94
N SER A 98 18.42 8.15 -14.41
CA SER A 98 18.20 7.69 -15.79
C SER A 98 17.58 6.29 -15.88
N TYR A 99 17.28 5.67 -14.74
CA TYR A 99 16.78 4.29 -14.70
C TYR A 99 15.69 4.12 -13.65
N ARG A 100 14.93 3.05 -13.81
CA ARG A 100 13.87 2.63 -12.88
C ARG A 100 14.04 1.15 -12.56
N VAL A 101 13.94 0.81 -11.28
CA VAL A 101 13.91 -0.58 -10.81
C VAL A 101 12.52 -0.85 -10.23
N GLY A 102 11.72 -1.64 -10.94
CA GLY A 102 10.35 -1.96 -10.55
C GLY A 102 10.24 -3.24 -9.71
N PHE A 103 9.21 -3.30 -8.88
CA PHE A 103 8.81 -4.50 -8.14
C PHE A 103 7.76 -5.34 -8.88
N GLY A 104 7.26 -4.85 -10.02
CA GLY A 104 6.13 -5.45 -10.73
C GLY A 104 4.79 -5.04 -10.11
N GLU A 105 3.78 -5.91 -10.25
CA GLU A 105 2.43 -5.69 -9.74
C GLU A 105 2.06 -6.76 -8.71
N ALA A 106 1.45 -6.35 -7.61
CA ALA A 106 0.73 -7.25 -6.72
C ALA A 106 -0.77 -6.94 -6.83
N VAL A 107 -1.52 -7.90 -7.38
CA VAL A 107 -2.93 -7.71 -7.75
C VAL A 107 -3.81 -8.70 -7.00
N GLY A 108 -4.95 -8.23 -6.49
CA GLY A 108 -5.96 -9.07 -5.86
C GLY A 108 -7.36 -8.56 -6.14
N THR A 109 -8.30 -9.47 -6.36
CA THR A 109 -9.72 -9.18 -6.57
C THR A 109 -10.53 -9.70 -5.40
N VAL A 110 -11.41 -8.88 -4.86
CA VAL A 110 -12.34 -9.29 -3.81
C VAL A 110 -13.41 -10.16 -4.44
N LEU A 111 -13.51 -11.41 -3.99
CA LEU A 111 -14.57 -12.32 -4.40
C LEU A 111 -15.69 -12.26 -3.37
N ALA A 112 -16.91 -12.48 -3.87
CA ALA A 112 -18.05 -12.64 -2.99
C ALA A 112 -17.81 -13.75 -1.97
N PRO A 113 -18.27 -13.58 -0.71
CA PRO A 113 -18.11 -14.59 0.32
C PRO A 113 -18.77 -15.90 -0.12
N VAL A 114 -18.04 -17.00 0.05
CA VAL A 114 -18.60 -18.34 -0.19
C VAL A 114 -19.57 -18.65 0.93
N GLN A 115 -20.83 -18.93 0.58
CA GLN A 115 -21.89 -19.29 1.54
C GLN A 115 -21.71 -20.71 2.08
#